data_AF-A0A266ZTL5-F1
#
_entry.id   AF-A0A266ZTL5-F1
#
_cell.length_a   1.000
_cell.length_b   1.000
_cell.length_c   1.000
_cell.angle_alpha   90.00
_cell.angle_beta   90.00
_cell.angle_gamma   90.00
#
_symmetry.space_group_name_H-M   'P 1'
#
loop_
_entity.id
_entity.type
_entity.pdbx_description
1 polymer ?
#
loop_
_entity_poly.entity_id
_entity_poly.type
_entity_poly.pdbx_seq_one_letter_code
_entity_poly.pdbx_strand_id
1 'polypeptide(L)'
;MKKPRVFIASSVEGLNVANAIIECMDYDAELVHWKDSFGLSSFTIDDLMEKSRTVDFAVFVFTPDDLSTIREQNHLIARDNVLFELGVFIGSLNRERCFIIKPRGVDMHFPTDLLGLTPADFDGNRRDGDLTQAVQAPCIKIKKEIARLGLATEDENIIKARTKKTGFDYRVGENELRLLSGIFERGVHLTEGVPSSEIFNEKNSQSFFTIAAVKLERLGLIEKSICTDAHYEYYAYSVTSDGIDYILSNEEEVKAAISKFSAKKSIPKVPVSFDDDIPF
;
A
#
# COMPACT_ATOMS: atom_id res chain seq x y z
N MET A 1 -14.41 -12.03 10.65
CA MET A 1 -13.08 -11.44 10.40
C MET A 1 -12.69 -11.81 8.98
N LYS A 2 -12.21 -10.88 8.16
CA LYS A 2 -11.82 -11.15 6.77
C LYS A 2 -10.58 -12.06 6.79
N LYS A 3 -10.55 -13.11 5.95
CA LYS A 3 -9.37 -13.99 5.85
C LYS A 3 -8.21 -13.20 5.21
N PRO A 4 -6.98 -13.34 5.72
CA PRO A 4 -5.81 -12.72 5.10
C PRO A 4 -5.55 -13.38 3.75
N ARG A 5 -5.20 -12.58 2.75
CA ARG A 5 -4.79 -13.07 1.43
C ARG A 5 -3.30 -13.32 1.41
N VAL A 6 -2.89 -14.54 1.05
CA VAL A 6 -1.48 -14.95 1.07
C VAL A 6 -1.07 -15.41 -0.32
N PHE A 7 -0.04 -14.76 -0.87
CA PHE A 7 0.59 -15.20 -2.11
C PHE A 7 1.59 -16.32 -1.84
N ILE A 8 1.59 -17.36 -2.66
CA ILE A 8 2.55 -18.47 -2.55
C ILE A 8 3.33 -18.59 -3.86
N ALA A 9 4.64 -18.41 -3.77
CA ALA A 9 5.59 -18.54 -4.88
C ALA A 9 6.56 -19.71 -4.66
N SER A 10 6.87 -20.40 -5.75
CA SER A 10 7.84 -21.48 -5.80
C SER A 10 8.43 -21.60 -7.19
N SER A 11 9.56 -22.27 -7.31
CA SER A 11 10.00 -22.83 -8.58
C SER A 11 9.10 -24.00 -9.01
N VAL A 12 9.40 -24.58 -10.18
CA VAL A 12 8.72 -25.80 -10.64
C VAL A 12 9.09 -26.98 -9.74
N GLU A 13 10.34 -27.02 -9.30
CA GLU A 13 10.93 -28.01 -8.41
C GLU A 13 10.31 -27.95 -7.01
N GLY A 14 10.03 -26.74 -6.51
CA GLY A 14 9.35 -26.51 -5.22
C GLY A 14 7.82 -26.64 -5.24
N LEU A 15 7.19 -26.97 -6.37
CA LEU A 15 5.74 -26.96 -6.54
C LEU A 15 5.01 -27.88 -5.54
N ASN A 16 5.55 -29.07 -5.28
CA ASN A 16 4.92 -30.01 -4.35
C ASN A 16 4.93 -29.48 -2.91
N VAL A 17 5.95 -28.71 -2.55
CA VAL A 17 6.04 -28.05 -1.23
C VAL A 17 5.04 -26.89 -1.15
N ALA A 18 4.91 -26.09 -2.22
CA ALA A 18 3.88 -25.05 -2.30
C ALA A 18 2.45 -25.61 -2.17
N ASN A 19 2.15 -26.72 -2.85
CA ASN A 19 0.85 -27.40 -2.73
C ASN A 19 0.59 -27.91 -1.31
N ALA A 20 1.61 -28.47 -0.65
CA ALA A 20 1.51 -28.91 0.74
C ALA A 20 1.26 -27.73 1.71
N ILE A 21 1.87 -26.57 1.46
CA ILE A 21 1.60 -25.34 2.22
C ILE A 21 0.15 -24.89 1.99
N ILE A 22 -0.34 -24.98 0.75
CA ILE A 22 -1.72 -24.64 0.42
C ILE A 22 -2.69 -25.49 1.23
N GLU A 23 -2.50 -26.80 1.20
CA GLU A 23 -3.33 -27.74 1.96
C GLU A 23 -3.31 -27.43 3.47
N CYS A 24 -2.13 -27.09 4.02
CA CYS A 24 -1.99 -26.76 5.44
C CYS A 24 -2.67 -25.45 5.88
N MET A 25 -2.91 -24.52 4.95
CA MET A 25 -3.34 -23.15 5.25
C MET A 25 -4.74 -22.80 4.69
N ASP A 26 -5.38 -23.71 3.95
CA ASP A 26 -6.67 -23.50 3.27
C ASP A 26 -7.79 -22.95 4.18
N TYR A 27 -7.86 -23.44 5.43
CA TYR A 27 -8.87 -22.97 6.38
C TYR A 27 -8.56 -21.58 6.94
N ASP A 28 -7.29 -21.20 7.02
CA ASP A 28 -6.82 -20.02 7.76
C ASP A 28 -6.69 -18.76 6.88
N ALA A 29 -6.43 -18.92 5.58
CA ALA A 29 -6.12 -17.84 4.66
C ALA A 29 -6.75 -18.03 3.28
N GLU A 30 -6.93 -16.93 2.55
CA GLU A 30 -7.24 -16.97 1.12
C GLU A 30 -5.93 -17.08 0.34
N LEU A 31 -5.68 -18.26 -0.23
CA LEU A 31 -4.39 -18.57 -0.84
C LEU A 31 -4.41 -18.26 -2.34
N VAL A 32 -3.40 -17.54 -2.80
CA VAL A 32 -3.19 -17.21 -4.21
C VAL A 32 -1.91 -17.90 -4.67
N HIS A 33 -2.07 -19.00 -5.41
CA HIS A 33 -0.92 -19.69 -5.97
C HIS A 33 -0.38 -18.95 -7.20
N TRP A 34 0.96 -18.92 -7.36
CA TRP A 34 1.60 -18.22 -8.47
C TRP A 34 1.14 -18.73 -9.85
N LYS A 35 0.91 -20.04 -10.03
CA LYS A 35 0.48 -20.59 -11.35
C LYS A 35 -0.94 -20.21 -11.77
N ASP A 36 -1.87 -20.10 -10.83
CA ASP A 36 -3.29 -19.81 -11.13
C ASP A 36 -3.52 -18.32 -11.47
N SER A 37 -2.43 -17.57 -11.41
CA SER A 37 -2.40 -16.13 -11.41
C SER A 37 -1.98 -15.57 -12.77
N PHE A 38 -1.48 -16.39 -13.71
CA PHE A 38 -1.01 -15.92 -15.02
C PHE A 38 -1.96 -16.37 -16.14
N GLY A 39 -2.74 -15.43 -16.67
CA GLY A 39 -3.53 -15.67 -17.87
C GLY A 39 -2.64 -15.94 -19.08
N LEU A 40 -3.17 -16.68 -20.06
CA LEU A 40 -2.54 -16.84 -21.37
C LEU A 40 -2.12 -15.45 -21.88
N SER A 41 -0.85 -15.29 -22.25
CA SER A 41 -0.20 -14.02 -22.71
C SER A 41 0.15 -12.93 -21.68
N SER A 42 0.03 -13.18 -20.37
CA SER A 42 0.34 -12.19 -19.30
C SER A 42 1.46 -12.65 -18.35
N PHE A 43 2.66 -12.90 -18.90
CA PHE A 43 3.85 -13.24 -18.10
C PHE A 43 4.65 -11.97 -17.75
N THR A 44 3.96 -10.92 -17.30
CA THR A 44 4.59 -9.62 -17.13
C THR A 44 4.92 -9.32 -15.66
N ILE A 45 6.00 -8.57 -15.47
CA ILE A 45 6.35 -7.97 -14.19
C ILE A 45 5.20 -7.13 -13.62
N ASP A 46 4.37 -6.54 -14.47
CA ASP A 46 3.22 -5.71 -14.08
C ASP A 46 2.15 -6.51 -13.35
N ASP A 47 1.84 -7.73 -13.81
CA ASP A 47 0.87 -8.62 -13.15
C ASP A 47 1.34 -9.06 -11.76
N LEU A 48 2.64 -9.31 -11.63
CA LEU A 48 3.26 -9.66 -10.34
C LEU A 48 3.20 -8.46 -9.38
N MET A 49 3.52 -7.26 -9.88
CA MET A 49 3.41 -6.02 -9.11
C MET A 49 1.97 -5.74 -8.69
N GLU A 50 0.99 -5.96 -9.57
CA GLU A 50 -0.43 -5.82 -9.24
C GLU A 50 -0.81 -6.77 -8.11
N LYS A 51 -0.51 -8.07 -8.24
CA LYS A 51 -0.83 -9.06 -7.20
C LYS A 51 -0.23 -8.73 -5.85
N SER A 52 1.02 -8.28 -5.82
CA SER A 52 1.70 -7.87 -4.59
C SER A 52 0.92 -6.80 -3.80
N ARG A 53 0.13 -5.97 -4.50
CA ARG A 53 -0.71 -4.93 -3.89
C ARG A 53 -2.07 -5.44 -3.42
N THR A 54 -2.48 -6.62 -3.86
CA THR A 54 -3.80 -7.19 -3.54
C THR A 54 -3.77 -8.18 -2.39
N VAL A 55 -2.59 -8.65 -1.99
CA VAL A 55 -2.42 -9.60 -0.89
C VAL A 55 -1.96 -8.91 0.39
N ASP A 56 -2.06 -9.63 1.50
CA ASP A 56 -1.64 -9.19 2.83
C ASP A 56 -0.27 -9.75 3.23
N PHE A 57 0.07 -10.94 2.72
CA PHE A 57 1.33 -11.64 3.01
C PHE A 57 1.81 -12.42 1.79
N ALA A 58 3.08 -12.82 1.81
CA ALA A 58 3.65 -13.70 0.81
C ALA A 58 4.55 -14.77 1.43
N VAL A 59 4.51 -15.98 0.86
CA VAL A 59 5.34 -17.13 1.24
C VAL A 59 6.11 -17.60 0.02
N PHE A 60 7.43 -17.70 0.17
CA PHE A 60 8.34 -18.11 -0.89
C PHE A 60 9.01 -19.43 -0.52
N VAL A 61 8.83 -20.43 -1.37
CA VAL A 61 9.46 -21.74 -1.24
C VAL A 61 10.82 -21.71 -1.90
N PHE A 62 11.87 -21.80 -1.09
CA PHE A 62 13.25 -21.84 -1.53
C PHE A 62 13.75 -23.28 -1.52
N THR A 63 13.78 -23.90 -2.70
CA THR A 63 14.44 -25.19 -2.93
C THR A 63 15.81 -24.98 -3.57
N PRO A 64 16.79 -25.88 -3.36
CA PRO A 64 18.16 -25.76 -3.88
C PRO A 64 18.21 -26.15 -5.37
N ASP A 65 17.55 -25.36 -6.21
CA ASP A 65 17.30 -25.69 -7.61
C ASP A 65 18.49 -25.39 -8.51
N ASP A 66 19.23 -24.33 -8.18
CA ASP A 66 20.33 -23.81 -8.99
C ASP A 66 21.66 -23.79 -8.21
N LEU A 67 22.75 -23.83 -8.95
CA LEU A 67 24.12 -23.67 -8.45
C LEU A 67 24.69 -22.34 -8.94
N SER A 68 25.22 -21.54 -8.02
CA SER A 68 25.90 -20.28 -8.35
C SER A 68 27.33 -20.27 -7.82
N THR A 69 28.25 -19.77 -8.64
CA THR A 69 29.65 -19.57 -8.25
C THR A 69 29.82 -18.15 -7.72
N ILE A 70 30.02 -18.01 -6.40
CA ILE A 70 30.20 -16.73 -5.72
C ILE A 70 31.57 -16.74 -5.07
N ARG A 71 32.42 -15.76 -5.42
CA ARG A 71 33.80 -15.66 -4.91
C ARG A 71 34.55 -16.99 -5.03
N GLU A 72 34.46 -17.61 -6.21
CA GLU A 72 35.12 -18.88 -6.55
C GLU A 72 34.61 -20.12 -5.78
N GLN A 73 33.51 -19.99 -5.03
CA GLN A 73 32.87 -21.10 -4.32
C GLN A 73 31.49 -21.38 -4.91
N ASN A 74 31.16 -22.66 -5.06
CA ASN A 74 29.84 -23.08 -5.52
C ASN A 74 28.88 -23.15 -4.35
N HIS A 75 27.72 -22.52 -4.50
CA HIS A 75 26.66 -22.51 -3.52
C HIS A 75 25.34 -22.96 -4.15
N LEU A 76 24.56 -23.71 -3.37
CA LEU A 76 23.16 -23.99 -3.69
C LEU A 76 22.34 -22.73 -3.44
N ILE A 77 21.54 -22.33 -4.41
CA ILE A 77 20.67 -21.16 -4.33
C ILE A 77 19.24 -21.54 -4.70
N ALA A 78 18.29 -20.72 -4.23
CA ALA A 78 16.96 -20.73 -4.81
C ALA A 78 17.00 -20.15 -6.22
N ARG A 79 16.06 -20.58 -7.06
CA ARG A 79 15.95 -20.09 -8.43
C ARG A 79 15.79 -18.57 -8.50
N ASP A 80 16.54 -17.93 -9.40
CA ASP A 80 16.62 -16.47 -9.50
C ASP A 80 15.25 -15.79 -9.61
N ASN A 81 14.30 -16.41 -10.32
CA ASN A 81 12.94 -15.87 -10.45
C ASN A 81 12.21 -15.78 -9.10
N VAL A 82 12.34 -16.80 -8.25
CA VAL A 82 11.68 -16.83 -6.93
C VAL A 82 12.31 -15.78 -6.01
N LEU A 83 13.63 -15.59 -6.13
CA LEU A 83 14.35 -14.53 -5.43
C LEU A 83 13.91 -13.14 -5.90
N PHE A 84 13.74 -12.95 -7.22
CA PHE A 84 13.24 -11.71 -7.79
C PHE A 84 11.82 -11.40 -7.33
N GLU A 85 10.92 -12.39 -7.35
CA GLU A 85 9.55 -12.26 -6.85
C GLU A 85 9.53 -11.87 -5.37
N LEU A 86 10.37 -12.47 -4.53
CA LEU A 86 10.53 -12.06 -3.14
C LEU A 86 10.88 -10.57 -3.04
N GLY A 87 11.83 -10.08 -3.85
CA GLY A 87 12.20 -8.67 -3.91
C GLY A 87 11.02 -7.74 -4.24
N VAL A 88 10.19 -8.11 -5.23
CA VAL A 88 8.98 -7.35 -5.61
C VAL A 88 7.99 -7.27 -4.45
N PHE A 89 7.78 -8.37 -3.73
CA PHE A 89 6.84 -8.39 -2.60
C PHE A 89 7.38 -7.68 -1.37
N ILE A 90 8.68 -7.75 -1.08
CA ILE A 90 9.30 -6.95 -0.01
C ILE A 90 9.08 -5.46 -0.27
N GLY A 91 9.19 -5.02 -1.53
CA GLY A 91 8.94 -3.63 -1.91
C GLY A 91 7.48 -3.17 -1.76
N SER A 92 6.53 -4.10 -1.73
CA SER A 92 5.08 -3.82 -1.72
C SER A 92 4.41 -4.06 -0.37
N LEU A 93 4.89 -5.04 0.41
CA LEU A 93 4.33 -5.48 1.69
C LEU A 93 5.26 -5.23 2.88
N ASN A 94 6.47 -4.75 2.64
CA ASN A 94 7.57 -4.73 3.61
C ASN A 94 8.08 -6.14 3.93
N ARG A 95 9.32 -6.20 4.43
CA ARG A 95 10.02 -7.48 4.71
C ARG A 95 9.28 -8.37 5.72
N GLU A 96 8.63 -7.78 6.73
CA GLU A 96 8.00 -8.53 7.83
C GLU A 96 6.79 -9.37 7.40
N ARG A 97 6.23 -9.08 6.22
CA ARG A 97 5.09 -9.78 5.64
C ARG A 97 5.48 -10.77 4.54
N CYS A 98 6.78 -10.96 4.32
CA CYS A 98 7.33 -11.91 3.36
C CYS A 98 8.07 -13.03 4.11
N PHE A 99 7.59 -14.26 3.96
CA PHE A 99 8.13 -15.43 4.63
C PHE A 99 8.87 -16.33 3.66
N ILE A 100 9.96 -16.95 4.12
CA ILE A 100 10.73 -17.92 3.34
C ILE A 100 10.60 -19.29 4.01
N ILE A 101 10.29 -20.32 3.22
CA ILE A 101 10.32 -21.72 3.64
C ILE A 101 11.42 -22.44 2.86
N LYS A 102 12.32 -23.14 3.56
CA LYS A 102 13.45 -23.87 2.94
C LYS A 102 13.64 -25.26 3.55
N PRO A 103 14.30 -26.21 2.85
CA PRO A 103 14.59 -27.52 3.43
C PRO A 103 15.60 -27.42 4.57
N ARG A 104 15.35 -28.20 5.63
CA ARG A 104 16.23 -28.32 6.80
C ARG A 104 17.54 -29.01 6.43
N GLY A 105 18.64 -28.52 6.97
CA GLY A 105 19.96 -29.15 6.82
C GLY A 105 20.59 -28.96 5.44
N VAL A 106 19.98 -28.18 4.56
CA VAL A 106 20.59 -27.74 3.30
C VAL A 106 21.22 -26.37 3.54
N ASP A 107 22.53 -26.28 3.28
CA ASP A 107 23.26 -25.01 3.30
C ASP A 107 23.04 -24.28 1.98
N MET A 108 22.13 -23.31 2.02
CA MET A 108 21.76 -22.49 0.86
C MET A 108 22.32 -21.08 1.05
N HIS A 109 22.91 -20.53 -0.01
CA HIS A 109 23.35 -19.15 0.00
C HIS A 109 22.16 -18.20 -0.16
N PHE A 110 22.11 -17.17 0.68
CA PHE A 110 21.15 -16.08 0.62
C PHE A 110 21.89 -14.76 0.39
N PRO A 111 21.34 -13.85 -0.44
CA PRO A 111 21.83 -12.47 -0.54
C PRO A 111 21.92 -11.81 0.85
N THR A 112 22.98 -11.03 1.07
CA THR A 112 23.23 -10.39 2.36
C THR A 112 22.12 -9.43 2.79
N ASP A 113 21.44 -8.81 1.83
CA ASP A 113 20.30 -7.92 2.08
C ASP A 113 19.07 -8.68 2.62
N LEU A 114 19.02 -10.01 2.44
CA LEU A 114 17.98 -10.89 2.99
C LEU A 114 18.34 -11.47 4.37
N LEU A 115 19.52 -11.15 4.95
CA LEU A 115 19.94 -11.66 6.27
C LEU A 115 19.01 -11.23 7.41
N GLY A 116 18.13 -10.25 7.19
CA GLY A 116 17.09 -9.85 8.12
C GLY A 116 15.81 -10.69 8.09
N LEU A 117 15.64 -11.60 7.11
CA LEU A 117 14.53 -12.56 7.03
C LEU A 117 14.99 -13.90 7.57
N THR A 118 14.41 -14.35 8.68
CA THR A 118 14.69 -15.68 9.21
C THR A 118 13.82 -16.71 8.48
N PRO A 119 14.40 -17.62 7.67
CA PRO A 119 13.63 -18.64 6.99
C PRO A 119 13.09 -19.67 7.99
N ALA A 120 11.94 -20.25 7.66
CA ALA A 120 11.39 -21.38 8.37
C ALA A 120 11.78 -22.69 7.67
N ASP A 121 12.25 -23.67 8.44
CA ASP A 121 12.70 -24.95 7.88
C ASP A 121 11.58 -26.00 7.84
N PHE A 122 11.50 -26.76 6.75
CA PHE A 122 10.71 -28.00 6.66
C PHE A 122 11.61 -29.23 6.49
N ASP A 123 11.11 -30.41 6.85
CA ASP A 123 11.85 -31.67 6.67
C ASP A 123 11.63 -32.26 5.28
N GLY A 124 12.48 -31.89 4.32
CA GLY A 124 12.38 -32.39 2.94
C GLY A 124 12.76 -33.87 2.76
N ASN A 125 13.42 -34.49 3.76
CA ASN A 125 13.90 -35.88 3.72
C ASN A 125 13.09 -36.80 4.64
N ARG A 126 11.85 -36.41 4.95
CA ARG A 126 10.96 -37.17 5.81
C ARG A 126 10.74 -38.58 5.26
N ARG A 127 10.81 -39.59 6.13
CA ARG A 127 10.83 -41.02 5.71
C ARG A 127 9.59 -41.48 4.94
N ASP A 128 8.43 -40.92 5.25
CA ASP A 128 7.15 -41.24 4.62
C ASP A 128 6.86 -40.38 3.38
N GLY A 129 7.71 -39.39 3.08
CA GLY A 129 7.52 -38.47 1.96
C GLY A 129 6.34 -37.50 2.10
N ASP A 130 5.70 -37.44 3.28
CA ASP A 130 4.54 -36.58 3.51
C ASP A 130 4.97 -35.12 3.70
N LEU A 131 4.90 -34.37 2.61
CA LEU A 131 5.25 -32.94 2.59
C LEU A 131 4.28 -32.08 3.41
N THR A 132 3.00 -32.44 3.47
CA THR A 132 1.99 -31.73 4.27
C THR A 132 2.34 -31.79 5.75
N GLN A 133 2.78 -32.95 6.23
CA GLN A 133 3.33 -33.08 7.59
C GLN A 133 4.69 -32.39 7.75
N ALA A 134 5.53 -32.38 6.71
CA ALA A 134 6.83 -31.71 6.76
C ALA A 134 6.74 -30.19 6.91
N VAL A 135 5.78 -29.56 6.22
CA VAL A 135 5.57 -28.10 6.23
C VAL A 135 4.64 -27.61 7.35
N GLN A 136 4.05 -28.52 8.13
CA GLN A 136 3.12 -28.14 9.20
C GLN A 136 3.75 -27.17 10.23
N ALA A 137 4.99 -27.46 10.65
CA ALA A 137 5.71 -26.61 11.60
C ALA A 137 5.97 -25.18 11.07
N PRO A 138 6.54 -24.98 9.86
CA PRO A 138 6.67 -23.64 9.29
C PRO A 138 5.31 -22.95 9.07
N CYS A 139 4.28 -23.66 8.61
CA CYS A 139 2.93 -23.09 8.45
C CYS A 139 2.38 -22.57 9.78
N ILE A 140 2.53 -23.30 10.89
CA ILE A 140 2.10 -22.84 12.22
C ILE A 140 2.82 -21.54 12.63
N LYS A 141 4.13 -21.43 12.35
CA LYS A 141 4.90 -20.21 12.66
C LYS A 141 4.40 -19.02 11.84
N ILE A 142 4.19 -19.22 10.54
CA ILE A 142 3.66 -18.18 9.64
C ILE A 142 2.27 -17.72 10.10
N LYS A 143 1.38 -18.66 10.47
CA LYS A 143 0.05 -18.31 10.99
C LYS A 143 0.09 -17.43 12.23
N LYS A 144 1.04 -17.67 13.14
CA LYS A 144 1.25 -16.80 14.31
C LYS A 144 1.67 -15.40 13.91
N GLU A 145 2.58 -15.26 12.95
CA GLU A 145 3.01 -13.95 12.45
C GLU A 145 1.89 -13.21 11.71
N ILE A 146 1.10 -13.92 10.89
CA ILE A 146 -0.09 -13.38 10.23
C ILE A 146 -1.07 -12.81 11.26
N ALA A 147 -1.36 -13.57 12.32
CA ALA A 147 -2.25 -13.13 13.40
C ALA A 147 -1.66 -11.93 14.18
N ARG A 148 -0.34 -11.87 14.34
CA ARG A 148 0.36 -10.77 15.03
C ARG A 148 0.34 -9.47 14.21
N LEU A 149 0.52 -9.56 12.90
CA LEU A 149 0.70 -8.41 12.01
C LEU A 149 -0.62 -7.83 11.44
N GLY A 150 -1.72 -8.58 11.49
CA GLY A 150 -3.02 -8.11 10.97
C GLY A 150 -3.03 -7.95 9.45
N LEU A 151 -4.06 -7.31 8.88
CA LEU A 151 -4.20 -7.16 7.43
C LEU A 151 -3.30 -6.04 6.88
N ALA A 152 -2.84 -6.16 5.63
CA ALA A 152 -2.03 -5.11 5.01
C ALA A 152 -2.85 -3.84 4.71
N THR A 153 -4.18 -3.96 4.63
CA THR A 153 -5.10 -2.81 4.54
C THR A 153 -5.22 -2.02 5.82
N GLU A 154 -4.71 -2.53 6.94
CA GLU A 154 -4.71 -1.87 8.25
C GLU A 154 -3.32 -1.31 8.61
N ASP A 155 -2.32 -1.56 7.76
CA ASP A 155 -0.92 -1.17 7.99
C ASP A 155 -0.62 0.18 7.32
N GLU A 156 -0.48 1.24 8.14
CA GLU A 156 -0.24 2.60 7.66
C GLU A 156 0.99 2.70 6.75
N ASN A 157 2.07 1.96 7.02
CA ASN A 157 3.29 2.04 6.21
C ASN A 157 3.06 1.48 4.81
N ILE A 158 2.26 0.42 4.71
CA ILE A 158 1.91 -0.21 3.42
C ILE A 158 0.91 0.66 2.66
N ILE A 159 -0.06 1.24 3.35
CA ILE A 159 -1.00 2.20 2.76
C ILE A 159 -0.21 3.38 2.17
N LYS A 160 0.72 3.98 2.94
CA LYS A 160 1.60 5.07 2.47
C LYS A 160 2.42 4.65 1.26
N ALA A 161 3.08 3.49 1.31
CA ALA A 161 3.90 2.98 0.21
C ALA A 161 3.08 2.71 -1.07
N ARG A 162 1.87 2.15 -0.95
CA ARG A 162 0.96 1.89 -2.08
C ARG A 162 0.33 3.16 -2.64
N THR A 163 0.18 4.18 -1.81
CA THR A 163 -0.45 5.47 -2.18
C THR A 163 0.55 6.42 -2.84
N LYS A 164 1.86 6.26 -2.59
CA LYS A 164 2.94 6.97 -3.29
C LYS A 164 3.07 6.47 -4.74
N LYS A 165 2.08 6.78 -5.57
CA LYS A 165 1.77 6.02 -6.79
C LYS A 165 2.28 6.64 -8.09
N THR A 166 3.14 7.65 -8.08
CA THR A 166 3.58 8.28 -9.33
C THR A 166 5.07 8.52 -9.42
N GLY A 167 5.66 8.09 -10.55
CA GLY A 167 6.93 8.62 -11.05
C GLY A 167 6.82 10.07 -11.57
N PHE A 168 5.68 10.71 -11.33
CA PHE A 168 5.45 12.13 -11.57
C PHE A 168 5.69 12.89 -10.27
N ASP A 169 6.58 13.88 -10.35
CA ASP A 169 6.85 14.82 -9.27
C ASP A 169 5.72 15.88 -9.24
N TYR A 170 4.63 15.56 -8.54
CA TYR A 170 3.54 16.52 -8.36
C TYR A 170 3.93 17.59 -7.36
N ARG A 171 4.07 18.82 -7.84
CA ARG A 171 4.27 19.98 -6.98
C ARG A 171 2.97 20.32 -6.26
N VAL A 172 3.06 20.48 -4.94
CA VAL A 172 1.99 21.04 -4.10
C VAL A 172 2.01 22.55 -4.28
N GLY A 173 0.99 23.09 -4.94
CA GLY A 173 0.84 24.53 -5.17
C GLY A 173 -0.16 25.16 -4.21
N GLU A 174 -0.50 26.42 -4.44
CA GLU A 174 -1.40 27.19 -3.55
C GLU A 174 -2.79 26.55 -3.40
N ASN A 175 -3.34 25.96 -4.46
CA ASN A 175 -4.65 25.32 -4.40
C ASN A 175 -4.62 24.01 -3.61
N GLU A 176 -3.54 23.25 -3.73
CA GLU A 176 -3.30 22.03 -2.96
C GLU A 176 -3.12 22.35 -1.47
N LEU A 177 -2.29 23.35 -1.12
CA LEU A 177 -2.10 23.77 0.28
C LEU A 177 -3.41 24.27 0.90
N ARG A 178 -4.20 25.05 0.15
CA ARG A 178 -5.49 25.56 0.63
C ARG A 178 -6.51 24.46 0.85
N LEU A 179 -6.56 23.48 -0.05
CA LEU A 179 -7.44 22.33 0.11
C LEU A 179 -7.00 21.48 1.30
N LEU A 180 -5.70 21.19 1.42
CA LEU A 180 -5.12 20.40 2.50
C LEU A 180 -5.41 21.01 3.87
N SER A 181 -5.16 22.32 4.06
CA SER A 181 -5.49 23.03 5.31
C SER A 181 -7.01 23.08 5.56
N GLY A 182 -7.80 23.28 4.50
CA GLY A 182 -9.26 23.33 4.62
C GLY A 182 -9.89 22.01 5.04
N ILE A 183 -9.30 20.87 4.64
CA ILE A 183 -9.71 19.54 5.11
C ILE A 183 -9.21 19.34 6.55
N PHE A 184 -7.96 19.70 6.86
CA PHE A 184 -7.39 19.57 8.19
C PHE A 184 -8.21 20.32 9.26
N GLU A 185 -8.42 21.61 9.07
CA GLU A 185 -9.11 22.49 10.03
C GLU A 185 -10.57 22.05 10.29
N ARG A 186 -11.28 21.62 9.24
CA ARG A 186 -12.67 21.14 9.37
C ARG A 186 -12.73 19.72 9.94
N GLY A 187 -11.74 18.89 9.61
CA GLY A 187 -11.66 17.50 10.01
C GLY A 187 -11.36 17.29 11.50
N VAL A 188 -10.81 18.29 12.20
CA VAL A 188 -10.49 18.21 13.65
C VAL A 188 -11.70 17.79 14.49
N HIS A 189 -12.92 18.10 14.04
CA HIS A 189 -14.15 17.85 14.78
C HIS A 189 -15.00 16.70 14.22
N LEU A 190 -14.52 15.99 13.19
CA LEU A 190 -15.29 14.97 12.47
C LEU A 190 -14.62 13.59 12.59
N THR A 191 -15.40 12.58 12.99
CA THR A 191 -14.92 11.21 13.16
C THR A 191 -14.72 10.46 11.84
N GLU A 192 -15.41 10.88 10.77
CA GLU A 192 -15.44 10.20 9.47
C GLU A 192 -14.82 11.05 8.33
N GLY A 193 -14.15 12.15 8.68
CA GLY A 193 -13.61 13.11 7.72
C GLY A 193 -14.62 14.16 7.24
N VAL A 194 -14.19 15.03 6.34
CA VAL A 194 -14.96 16.17 5.84
C VAL A 194 -15.76 15.76 4.61
N PRO A 195 -17.11 15.94 4.59
CA PRO A 195 -17.92 15.61 3.43
C PRO A 195 -17.50 16.35 2.16
N SER A 196 -17.55 15.65 1.02
CA SER A 196 -17.23 16.22 -0.29
C SER A 196 -18.08 17.45 -0.64
N SER A 197 -19.33 17.50 -0.19
CA SER A 197 -20.24 18.64 -0.36
C SER A 197 -19.72 19.92 0.33
N GLU A 198 -19.03 19.79 1.45
CA GLU A 198 -18.43 20.92 2.17
C GLU A 198 -17.14 21.41 1.51
N ILE A 199 -16.40 20.50 0.87
CA ILE A 199 -15.14 20.78 0.19
C ILE A 199 -15.38 21.41 -1.19
N PHE A 200 -16.25 20.80 -2.00
CA PHE A 200 -16.47 21.14 -3.41
C PHE A 200 -17.76 21.94 -3.64
N ASN A 201 -18.06 22.90 -2.76
CA ASN A 201 -19.21 23.78 -2.92
C ASN A 201 -18.98 24.90 -3.96
N GLU A 202 -20.06 25.58 -4.38
CA GLU A 202 -20.02 26.67 -5.37
C GLU A 202 -19.04 27.80 -4.99
N LYS A 203 -18.83 28.07 -3.69
CA LYS A 203 -17.87 29.09 -3.23
C LYS A 203 -16.41 28.69 -3.50
N ASN A 204 -16.15 27.39 -3.67
CA ASN A 204 -14.82 26.82 -3.94
C ASN A 204 -14.62 26.41 -5.41
N SER A 205 -15.66 26.55 -6.25
CA SER A 205 -15.66 26.16 -7.67
C SER A 205 -14.54 26.77 -8.52
N GLN A 206 -14.02 27.95 -8.14
CA GLN A 206 -12.94 28.63 -8.86
C GLN A 206 -11.52 28.18 -8.48
N SER A 207 -11.34 27.32 -7.47
CA SER A 207 -10.01 26.99 -6.92
C SER A 207 -9.38 25.69 -7.46
N PHE A 208 -9.90 25.12 -8.57
CA PHE A 208 -9.43 23.84 -9.14
C PHE A 208 -9.27 22.71 -8.10
N PHE A 209 -10.09 22.72 -7.03
CA PHE A 209 -9.95 21.79 -5.92
C PHE A 209 -10.11 20.34 -6.34
N THR A 210 -10.86 20.04 -7.40
CA THR A 210 -10.97 18.67 -7.93
C THR A 210 -9.61 18.12 -8.35
N ILE A 211 -8.79 18.92 -9.04
CA ILE A 211 -7.43 18.50 -9.45
C ILE A 211 -6.51 18.44 -8.23
N ALA A 212 -6.62 19.43 -7.33
CA ALA A 212 -5.83 19.46 -6.10
C ALA A 212 -6.10 18.23 -5.23
N ALA A 213 -7.36 17.81 -5.09
CA ALA A 213 -7.75 16.62 -4.35
C ALA A 213 -7.11 15.36 -4.94
N VAL A 214 -7.17 15.20 -6.27
CA VAL A 214 -6.53 14.08 -6.95
C VAL A 214 -5.02 14.09 -6.71
N LYS A 215 -4.35 15.25 -6.82
CA LYS A 215 -2.90 15.34 -6.57
C LYS A 215 -2.55 14.99 -5.12
N LEU A 216 -3.27 15.53 -4.15
CA LEU A 216 -3.05 15.24 -2.73
C LEU A 216 -3.32 13.75 -2.42
N GLU A 217 -4.36 13.15 -3.02
CA GLU A 217 -4.65 11.71 -2.92
C GLU A 217 -3.49 10.89 -3.51
N ARG A 218 -2.94 11.29 -4.66
CA ARG A 218 -1.78 10.62 -5.30
C ARG A 218 -0.46 10.81 -4.56
N LEU A 219 -0.32 11.91 -3.81
CA LEU A 219 0.82 12.18 -2.94
C LEU A 219 0.66 11.51 -1.56
N GLY A 220 -0.51 10.94 -1.26
CA GLY A 220 -0.81 10.32 0.03
C GLY A 220 -1.04 11.30 1.18
N LEU A 221 -1.25 12.58 0.89
CA LEU A 221 -1.46 13.64 1.90
C LEU A 221 -2.91 13.71 2.38
N ILE A 222 -3.86 13.22 1.58
CA ILE A 222 -5.26 13.05 1.97
C ILE A 222 -5.74 11.67 1.55
N GLU A 223 -6.76 11.17 2.23
CA GLU A 223 -7.48 9.96 1.87
C GLU A 223 -8.95 10.27 1.57
N LYS A 224 -9.59 9.38 0.82
CA LYS A 224 -11.00 9.48 0.44
C LYS A 224 -11.74 8.22 0.87
N SER A 225 -12.74 8.39 1.72
CA SER A 225 -13.62 7.32 2.22
C SER A 225 -15.02 7.46 1.63
N ILE A 226 -15.78 6.35 1.66
CA ILE A 226 -17.22 6.35 1.38
C ILE A 226 -17.93 6.31 2.73
N CYS A 227 -18.75 7.30 2.99
CA CYS A 227 -19.60 7.42 4.17
C CYS A 227 -21.06 7.29 3.76
N THR A 228 -21.91 6.90 4.70
CA THR A 228 -23.34 6.76 4.46
C THR A 228 -24.11 7.50 5.55
N ASP A 229 -25.16 8.22 5.15
CA ASP A 229 -26.17 8.72 6.06
C ASP A 229 -27.51 7.99 5.83
N ALA A 230 -28.55 8.40 6.53
CA ALA A 230 -29.86 7.75 6.46
C ALA A 230 -30.51 7.78 5.05
N HIS A 231 -30.00 8.59 4.12
CA HIS A 231 -30.61 8.84 2.81
C HIS A 231 -29.64 8.67 1.63
N TYR A 232 -28.33 8.87 1.84
CA TYR A 232 -27.34 8.92 0.76
C TYR A 232 -25.98 8.32 1.14
N GLU A 233 -25.28 7.79 0.12
CA GLU A 233 -23.85 7.52 0.19
C GLU A 233 -23.09 8.73 -0.36
N TYR A 234 -22.02 9.13 0.32
CA TYR A 234 -21.21 10.29 -0.04
C TYR A 234 -19.72 10.05 0.19
N TYR A 235 -18.88 10.76 -0.55
CA TYR A 235 -17.44 10.75 -0.30
C TYR A 235 -17.09 11.73 0.83
N ALA A 236 -16.21 11.30 1.73
CA ALA A 236 -15.56 12.15 2.73
C ALA A 236 -14.04 12.12 2.54
N TYR A 237 -13.37 13.18 2.99
CA TYR A 237 -11.91 13.33 2.89
C TYR A 237 -11.31 13.63 4.26
N SER A 238 -10.23 12.95 4.59
CA SER A 238 -9.42 13.16 5.81
C SER A 238 -7.96 13.42 5.43
N VAL A 239 -7.28 14.17 6.29
CA VAL A 239 -5.83 14.38 6.17
C VAL A 239 -5.11 13.21 6.82
N THR A 240 -4.19 12.60 6.09
CA THR A 240 -3.37 11.49 6.61
C THR A 240 -2.30 12.02 7.56
N SER A 241 -1.64 11.14 8.33
CA SER A 241 -0.50 11.53 9.16
C SER A 241 0.60 12.24 8.35
N ASP A 242 0.87 11.78 7.12
CA ASP A 242 1.85 12.42 6.22
C ASP A 242 1.36 13.80 5.76
N GLY A 243 0.06 13.96 5.54
CA GLY A 243 -0.56 15.25 5.28
C GLY A 243 -0.37 16.24 6.43
N ILE A 244 -0.52 15.79 7.67
CA ILE A 244 -0.28 16.60 8.88
C ILE A 244 1.19 17.00 8.96
N ASP A 245 2.11 16.04 8.84
CA ASP A 245 3.56 16.31 8.86
C ASP A 245 3.96 17.26 7.74
N TYR A 246 3.33 17.15 6.57
CA TYR A 246 3.53 18.06 5.45
C TYR A 246 3.05 19.47 5.76
N ILE A 247 1.87 19.65 6.37
CA ILE A 247 1.37 20.97 6.81
C ILE A 247 2.35 21.59 7.80
N LEU A 248 2.79 20.82 8.81
CA LEU A 248 3.72 21.30 9.84
C LEU A 248 5.08 21.70 9.25
N SER A 249 5.59 20.92 8.29
CA SER A 249 6.87 21.20 7.65
C SER A 249 6.83 22.41 6.71
N ASN A 250 5.64 22.78 6.21
CA ASN A 250 5.44 23.86 5.24
C ASN A 250 4.51 24.97 5.77
N GLU A 251 4.52 25.19 7.09
CA GLU A 251 3.55 26.05 7.79
C GLU A 251 3.46 27.47 7.19
N GLU A 252 4.59 28.08 6.85
CA GLU A 252 4.64 29.44 6.29
C GLU A 252 4.03 29.52 4.89
N GLU A 253 4.24 28.49 4.06
CA GLU A 253 3.65 28.41 2.72
C GLU A 253 2.13 28.18 2.79
N VAL A 254 1.69 27.35 3.74
CA VAL A 254 0.26 27.13 4.02
C VAL A 254 -0.41 28.44 4.44
N LYS A 255 0.16 29.15 5.42
CA LYS A 255 -0.34 30.47 5.87
C LYS A 255 -0.39 31.48 4.73
N ALA A 256 0.64 31.52 3.89
CA ALA A 256 0.72 32.44 2.75
C ALA A 256 -0.36 32.12 1.69
N ALA A 257 -0.60 30.84 1.41
CA ALA A 257 -1.64 30.41 0.47
C ALA A 257 -3.05 30.77 0.96
N ILE A 258 -3.31 30.68 2.27
CA ILE A 258 -4.59 31.04 2.88
C ILE A 258 -4.80 32.56 2.87
N SER A 259 -3.78 33.34 3.22
CA SER A 259 -3.86 34.81 3.33
C SER A 259 -4.09 35.50 1.99
N LYS A 260 -3.43 35.04 0.92
CA LYS A 260 -3.62 35.55 -0.46
C LYS A 260 -5.06 35.40 -0.97
N PHE A 261 -5.78 34.38 -0.53
CA PHE A 261 -7.19 34.19 -0.92
C PHE A 261 -8.12 35.14 -0.18
N SER A 262 -7.88 35.39 1.12
CA SER A 262 -8.66 36.35 1.91
C SER A 262 -8.57 37.77 1.34
N ALA A 263 -7.38 38.16 0.86
CA ALA A 263 -7.15 39.47 0.24
C ALA A 263 -7.91 39.70 -1.08
N LYS A 264 -8.20 38.64 -1.86
CA LYS A 264 -8.97 38.75 -3.12
C LYS A 264 -10.47 39.03 -2.90
N LYS A 265 -10.99 38.91 -1.67
CA LYS A 265 -12.43 39.12 -1.35
C LYS A 265 -12.79 40.56 -0.92
N SER A 266 -11.82 41.45 -0.69
CA SER A 266 -12.12 42.84 -0.35
C SER A 266 -12.48 43.65 -1.61
N ILE A 267 -13.78 43.83 -1.87
CA ILE A 267 -14.30 44.72 -2.91
C ILE A 267 -14.05 46.18 -2.49
N PRO A 268 -13.56 47.09 -3.36
CA PRO A 268 -13.46 48.51 -3.02
C PRO A 268 -14.86 49.09 -2.80
N LYS A 269 -15.08 49.79 -1.68
CA LYS A 269 -16.31 50.57 -1.45
C LYS A 269 -16.46 51.58 -2.58
N VAL A 270 -17.44 51.39 -3.45
CA VAL A 270 -17.86 52.40 -4.42
C VAL A 270 -18.47 53.56 -3.61
N PRO A 271 -17.98 54.81 -3.76
CA PRO A 271 -18.59 55.94 -3.09
C PRO A 271 -19.95 56.20 -3.74
N VAL A 272 -21.01 56.13 -2.95
CA VAL A 272 -22.37 56.45 -3.39
C VAL A 272 -22.43 57.97 -3.57
N SER A 273 -22.43 58.41 -4.82
CA SER A 273 -22.73 59.78 -5.22
C SER A 273 -24.26 59.94 -5.25
N PHE A 274 -24.80 60.76 -4.35
CA PHE A 274 -26.18 61.24 -4.44
C PHE A 274 -26.17 62.51 -5.29
N ASP A 275 -26.44 62.37 -6.59
CA ASP A 275 -26.93 63.49 -7.41
C ASP A 275 -28.45 63.31 -7.54
N ASP A 276 -29.17 64.12 -6.78
CA ASP A 276 -30.60 64.35 -6.92
C ASP A 276 -30.83 65.27 -8.12
N ASP A 277 -31.32 64.75 -9.24
CA ASP A 277 -31.99 65.55 -10.27
C ASP A 277 -32.99 64.68 -11.04
N ILE A 278 -34.25 64.69 -10.59
CA ILE A 278 -35.41 64.19 -11.34
C ILE A 278 -36.17 65.43 -11.85
N PRO A 279 -36.27 65.67 -13.18
CA PRO A 279 -37.12 66.72 -13.70
C PRO A 279 -38.58 66.24 -13.78
N PHE A 280 -39.49 67.12 -13.35
CA PHE A 280 -40.95 66.98 -13.40
C PHE A 280 -41.51 66.85 -14.82
#